data_AF-A0A7X6R2M1-F1
#
_entry.id   AF-A0A7X6R2M1-F1
#
_cell.length_a   1.000
_cell.length_b   1.000
_cell.length_c   1.000
_cell.angle_alpha   90.00
_cell.angle_beta   90.00
_cell.angle_gamma   90.00
#
_symmetry.space_group_name_H-M   'P 1'
#
loop_
_entity.id
_entity.type
_entity.pdbx_description
1 polymer ?
#
loop_
_entity_poly.entity_id
_entity_poly.type
_entity_poly.pdbx_seq_one_letter_code
_entity_poly.pdbx_strand_id
1 'polypeptide(L)'
;MNGRPPLLPAGPGPVLDAKSILDGTVDMRTYQRKHLIIYAQPRRGLAWDSGLLKANHHGTLSTLTSCIEWLDMYFGWEVVSVFTRQVDKYYIHHAMLRRRAANQQV
;
A
#
# COMPACT_ATOMS: atom_id res chain seq x y z
N MET A 1 21.21 7.15 34.77
CA MET A 1 21.26 7.14 33.29
C MET A 1 19.87 7.48 32.76
N ASN A 2 19.66 8.70 32.28
CA ASN A 2 18.38 9.12 31.71
C ASN A 2 18.24 8.50 30.31
N GLY A 3 17.61 7.33 30.25
CA GLY A 3 17.42 6.55 29.04
C GLY A 3 16.48 7.27 28.08
N ARG A 4 17.03 8.10 27.19
CA ARG A 4 16.30 8.55 26.01
C ARG A 4 15.91 7.30 25.20
N PRO A 5 14.65 7.16 24.78
CA PRO A 5 14.28 6.08 23.88
C PRO A 5 15.15 6.15 22.64
N PRO A 6 15.55 5.00 22.06
CA PRO A 6 16.29 4.99 20.81
C PRO A 6 15.51 5.82 19.78
N LEU A 7 16.25 6.60 18.98
CA LEU A 7 15.65 7.35 17.89
C LEU A 7 14.79 6.39 17.08
N LEU A 8 13.51 6.74 16.91
CA LEU A 8 12.64 6.00 16.01
C LEU A 8 13.38 5.90 14.67
N PRO A 9 13.53 4.69 14.09
CA PRO A 9 14.07 4.56 12.76
C PRO A 9 13.33 5.55 11.85
N ALA A 10 14.05 6.17 10.91
CA ALA A 10 13.52 7.19 10.00
C ALA A 10 12.06 6.85 9.68
N GLY A 11 11.15 7.77 10.05
CA GLY A 11 9.72 7.50 10.18
C GLY A 11 9.16 6.74 8.98
N PRO A 12 8.02 6.04 9.14
CA PRO A 12 7.46 5.22 8.08
C PRO A 12 7.46 6.04 6.78
N GLY A 13 8.05 5.49 5.72
CA GLY A 13 8.04 6.13 4.41
C GLY A 13 6.61 6.50 3.99
N PRO A 14 6.45 7.34 2.97
CA PRO A 14 5.12 7.77 2.56
C PRO A 14 4.22 6.56 2.28
N VAL A 15 2.99 6.63 2.78
CA VAL A 15 1.94 5.66 2.46
C VAL A 15 1.33 6.10 1.14
N LEU A 16 1.54 5.31 0.09
CA LEU A 16 1.19 5.69 -1.28
C LEU A 16 -0.17 5.14 -1.70
N ASP A 17 -0.96 5.96 -2.38
CA ASP A 17 -2.23 5.52 -2.95
C ASP A 17 -1.97 4.59 -4.15
N ALA A 18 -2.52 3.37 -4.10
CA ALA A 18 -2.36 2.36 -5.13
C ALA A 18 -2.86 2.85 -6.49
N LYS A 19 -3.96 3.61 -6.51
CA LYS A 19 -4.47 4.20 -7.74
C LYS A 19 -3.50 5.22 -8.33
N SER A 20 -2.92 6.09 -7.51
CA SER A 20 -1.92 7.07 -7.95
C SER A 20 -0.66 6.42 -8.54
N ILE A 21 -0.27 5.23 -8.06
CA ILE A 21 0.81 4.42 -8.66
C ILE A 21 0.38 3.87 -10.03
N LEU A 22 -0.77 3.21 -10.09
CA LEU A 22 -1.29 2.59 -11.32
C LEU A 22 -1.58 3.62 -12.43
N ASP A 23 -2.03 4.82 -12.05
CA ASP A 23 -2.28 5.93 -12.97
C ASP A 23 -0.97 6.63 -13.41
N GLY A 24 0.18 6.25 -12.85
CA GLY A 24 1.50 6.84 -13.18
C GLY A 24 1.78 8.20 -12.52
N THR A 25 0.90 8.67 -11.62
CA THR A 25 1.12 9.91 -10.86
C THR A 25 2.33 9.78 -9.92
N VAL A 26 2.57 8.57 -9.40
CA VAL A 26 3.77 8.25 -8.62
C VAL A 26 4.75 7.45 -9.47
N ASP A 27 5.92 8.04 -9.75
CA ASP A 27 6.99 7.34 -10.46
C ASP A 27 7.79 6.41 -9.52
N MET A 28 7.47 5.12 -9.59
CA MET A 28 8.12 4.07 -8.81
C MET A 28 9.59 3.84 -9.14
N ARG A 29 10.10 4.36 -10.27
CA ARG A 29 11.53 4.32 -10.61
C ARG A 29 12.36 5.19 -9.68
N THR A 30 11.75 6.28 -9.19
CA THR A 30 12.40 7.23 -8.27
C THR A 30 12.30 6.81 -6.80
N TYR A 31 11.51 5.77 -6.48
CA TYR A 31 11.27 5.34 -5.11
C TYR A 31 12.41 4.45 -4.58
N GLN A 32 13.30 5.05 -3.78
CA GLN A 32 14.54 4.43 -3.29
C GLN A 32 14.46 3.81 -1.88
N ARG A 33 13.31 3.83 -1.21
CA ARG A 33 13.19 3.25 0.14
C ARG A 33 13.22 1.72 0.08
N LYS A 34 13.67 1.09 1.17
CA LYS A 34 13.68 -0.38 1.33
C LYS A 34 12.28 -0.98 1.50
N HIS A 35 11.38 -0.20 2.11
CA HIS A 35 10.00 -0.59 2.39
C HIS A 35 9.05 0.38 1.69
N LEU A 36 7.92 -0.17 1.28
CA LEU A 36 6.83 0.53 0.63
C LEU A 36 5.54 0.15 1.35
N ILE A 37 4.69 1.13 1.64
CA ILE A 37 3.34 0.90 2.09
C ILE A 37 2.42 1.51 1.06
N ILE A 38 1.54 0.70 0.49
CA ILE A 38 0.49 1.17 -0.40
C ILE A 38 -0.87 0.96 0.24
N TYR A 39 -1.85 1.75 -0.15
CA TYR A 39 -3.23 1.58 0.29
C TYR A 39 -4.23 1.79 -0.84
N ALA A 40 -5.42 1.21 -0.67
CA ALA A 40 -6.59 1.48 -1.48
C ALA A 40 -7.77 1.76 -0.56
N GLN A 41 -8.52 2.82 -0.85
CA GLN A 41 -9.71 3.21 -0.10
C GLN A 41 -10.86 3.61 -1.03
N PRO A 42 -12.12 3.49 -0.58
CA PRO A 42 -13.26 3.96 -1.34
C PRO A 42 -13.19 5.47 -1.58
N ARG A 43 -13.69 5.96 -2.73
CA ARG A 43 -13.86 7.39 -2.95
C ARG A 43 -14.84 7.97 -1.93
N ARG A 44 -14.38 8.96 -1.15
CA ARG A 44 -15.22 9.69 -0.19
C ARG A 44 -16.34 10.39 -0.96
N GLY A 45 -17.59 10.24 -0.51
CA GLY A 45 -18.78 10.91 -1.07
C GLY A 45 -19.71 10.05 -1.93
N LEU A 46 -19.32 8.86 -2.38
CA LEU A 46 -20.12 8.03 -3.29
C LEU A 46 -20.95 6.92 -2.62
N ALA A 47 -20.78 6.70 -1.31
CA ALA A 47 -21.37 5.54 -0.63
C ALA A 47 -22.46 5.97 0.36
N TRP A 48 -23.65 6.25 -0.17
CA TRP A 48 -24.87 6.48 0.62
C TRP A 48 -25.70 5.20 0.78
N ASP A 49 -25.47 4.18 -0.05
CA ASP A 49 -26.16 2.88 0.01
C ASP A 49 -25.19 1.72 0.31
N SER A 50 -25.70 0.72 1.02
CA SER A 50 -25.07 -0.55 1.38
C SER A 50 -24.58 -1.36 0.17
N GLY A 51 -25.31 -1.34 -0.95
CA GLY A 51 -24.89 -2.00 -2.19
C GLY A 51 -23.64 -1.36 -2.80
N LEU A 52 -23.58 -0.02 -2.79
CA LEU A 52 -22.42 0.75 -3.23
C LEU A 52 -21.22 0.54 -2.32
N LEU A 53 -21.42 0.37 -1.00
CA LEU A 53 -20.33 0.05 -0.07
C LEU A 53 -19.65 -1.29 -0.40
N LYS A 54 -20.41 -2.34 -0.74
CA LYS A 54 -19.86 -3.64 -1.15
C LYS A 54 -19.11 -3.55 -2.49
N ALA A 55 -19.70 -2.90 -3.49
CA ALA A 55 -19.03 -2.69 -4.78
C ALA A 55 -17.72 -1.91 -4.63
N ASN A 56 -17.72 -0.88 -3.77
CA ASN A 56 -16.53 -0.11 -3.45
C ASN A 56 -15.47 -0.96 -2.75
N HIS A 57 -15.86 -1.85 -1.83
CA HIS A 57 -14.94 -2.78 -1.17
C HIS A 57 -14.23 -3.71 -2.17
N HIS A 58 -14.99 -4.34 -3.07
CA HIS A 58 -14.42 -5.16 -4.14
C HIS A 58 -13.51 -4.35 -5.07
N GLY A 59 -13.92 -3.15 -5.46
CA GLY A 59 -13.10 -2.26 -6.29
C GLY A 59 -11.78 -1.88 -5.61
N THR A 60 -11.79 -1.61 -4.31
CA THR A 60 -10.58 -1.28 -3.56
C THR A 60 -9.64 -2.47 -3.38
N LEU A 61 -10.17 -3.67 -3.13
CA LEU A 61 -9.38 -4.90 -3.10
C LEU A 61 -8.74 -5.18 -4.47
N SER A 62 -9.53 -5.10 -5.53
CA SER A 62 -9.03 -5.29 -6.90
C SER A 62 -7.93 -4.29 -7.25
N THR A 63 -8.12 -3.00 -6.92
CA THR A 63 -7.11 -1.96 -7.15
C THR A 63 -5.81 -2.27 -6.39
N LEU A 64 -5.92 -2.67 -5.12
CA LEU A 64 -4.74 -3.00 -4.31
C LEU A 64 -4.01 -4.22 -4.89
N THR A 65 -4.74 -5.29 -5.21
CA THR A 65 -4.16 -6.52 -5.78
C THR A 65 -3.45 -6.23 -7.10
N SER A 66 -4.08 -5.52 -8.04
CA SER A 66 -3.46 -5.17 -9.31
C SER A 66 -2.21 -4.31 -9.13
N CYS A 67 -2.20 -3.40 -8.14
CA CYS A 67 -1.01 -2.62 -7.82
C CYS A 67 0.12 -3.49 -7.26
N ILE A 68 -0.17 -4.45 -6.38
CA ILE A 68 0.82 -5.38 -5.85
C ILE A 68 1.45 -6.20 -6.97
N GLU A 69 0.62 -6.79 -7.84
CA GLU A 69 1.08 -7.62 -8.96
C GLU A 69 1.95 -6.84 -9.93
N TRP A 70 1.54 -5.62 -10.29
CA TRP A 70 2.32 -4.76 -11.17
C TRP A 70 3.66 -4.34 -10.54
N LEU A 71 3.67 -4.02 -9.24
CA LEU A 71 4.89 -3.67 -8.51
C LEU A 71 5.85 -4.86 -8.39
N ASP A 72 5.35 -6.07 -8.19
CA ASP A 72 6.17 -7.28 -8.19
C ASP A 72 6.78 -7.53 -9.57
N MET A 73 5.94 -7.56 -10.61
CA MET A 73 6.34 -7.89 -11.98
C MET A 73 7.36 -6.90 -12.57
N TYR A 74 7.17 -5.60 -12.34
CA TYR A 74 7.98 -4.58 -13.03
C TYR A 74 9.04 -3.91 -12.15
N PHE A 75 8.93 -4.00 -10.82
CA PHE A 75 9.82 -3.29 -9.89
C PHE A 75 10.41 -4.19 -8.80
N GLY A 76 10.07 -5.49 -8.78
CA GLY A 76 10.63 -6.44 -7.81
C GLY A 76 10.22 -6.16 -6.36
N TRP A 77 9.02 -5.63 -6.16
CA TRP A 77 8.44 -5.48 -4.82
C TRP A 77 7.73 -6.76 -4.39
N GLU A 78 8.17 -7.31 -3.27
CA GLU A 78 7.57 -8.49 -2.66
C GLU A 78 6.60 -8.06 -1.56
N VAL A 79 5.39 -8.63 -1.56
CA VAL A 79 4.42 -8.40 -0.48
C VAL A 79 4.87 -9.08 0.81
N VAL A 80 4.85 -8.33 1.91
CA VAL A 80 5.19 -8.81 3.25
C VAL A 80 3.94 -9.08 4.06
N SER A 81 2.98 -8.15 3.99
CA SER A 81 1.73 -8.25 4.75
C SER A 81 0.64 -7.44 4.07
N VAL A 82 -0.59 -7.93 4.18
CA VAL A 82 -1.81 -7.21 3.79
C VAL A 82 -2.69 -7.10 5.02
N PHE A 83 -3.17 -5.89 5.31
CA PHE A 83 -4.07 -5.65 6.44
C PHE A 83 -5.14 -4.64 6.07
N THR A 84 -6.29 -4.77 6.73
CA THR A 84 -7.42 -3.87 6.52
C THR A 84 -7.65 -3.07 7.79
N ARG A 85 -7.75 -1.75 7.67
CA ARG A 85 -8.20 -0.87 8.74
C ARG A 85 -9.62 -0.45 8.43
N GLN A 86 -10.54 -0.69 9.35
CA GLN A 86 -11.87 -0.10 9.30
C GLN A 86 -11.83 1.27 9.96
N VAL A 87 -12.29 2.29 9.25
CA VAL A 87 -12.47 3.66 9.76
C VAL A 87 -13.91 4.05 9.47
N ASP A 88 -14.73 4.14 10.52
CA ASP A 88 -16.18 4.33 10.40
C ASP A 88 -16.82 3.23 9.50
N LYS A 89 -17.49 3.60 8.41
CA LYS A 89 -18.08 2.68 7.42
C LYS A 89 -17.13 2.27 6.28
N TYR A 90 -15.89 2.74 6.29
CA TYR A 90 -14.93 2.52 5.21
C TYR A 90 -13.89 1.47 5.57
N TYR A 91 -13.66 0.52 4.66
CA TYR A 91 -12.54 -0.41 4.72
C TYR A 91 -11.38 0.15 3.90
N ILE A 92 -10.23 0.35 4.55
CA ILE A 92 -9.00 0.79 3.90
C ILE A 92 -8.04 -0.38 3.88
N HIS A 93 -7.70 -0.84 2.70
CA HIS A 93 -6.79 -1.95 2.50
C HIS A 93 -5.37 -1.42 2.35
N HIS A 94 -4.43 -2.03 3.06
CA HIS A 94 -3.01 -1.67 3.01
C HIS A 94 -2.20 -2.91 2.66
N ALA A 95 -1.12 -2.68 1.92
CA ALA A 95 -0.08 -3.69 1.71
C ALA A 95 1.28 -3.10 2.08
N MET A 96 2.03 -3.85 2.87
CA MET A 96 3.44 -3.59 3.13
C MET A 96 4.25 -4.43 2.16
N LEU A 97 5.16 -3.79 1.44
CA LEU A 97 6.05 -4.42 0.49
C LEU A 97 7.51 -4.11 0.86
N ARG A 98 8.39 -5.03 0.50
CA ARG A 98 9.84 -4.85 0.58
C ARG A 98 10.45 -5.04 -0.80
N ARG A 99 11.60 -4.42 -1.04
CA ARG A 99 12.40 -4.79 -2.22
C ARG A 99 12.84 -6.24 -2.06
N ARG A 100 12.66 -7.05 -3.10
CA ARG A 100 13.31 -8.35 -3.18
C ARG A 100 14.81 -8.12 -3.05
N ALA A 101 15.46 -8.79 -2.10
CA ALA A 101 16.91 -8.73 -2.02
C ALA A 101 17.48 -9.23 -3.35
N ALA A 102 18.42 -8.50 -3.94
CA ALA A 102 19.21 -9.03 -5.04
C ALA A 102 20.14 -10.10 -4.47
N ASN A 103 19.66 -11.35 -4.36
CA ASN A 103 20.37 -12.55 -3.91
C ASN A 103 19.38 -13.72 -4.05
N GLN A 104 19.65 -14.88 -4.63
CA GLN A 104 20.83 -15.51 -5.23
C GLN A 104 20.24 -16.47 -6.28
N GLN A 105 20.68 -16.40 -7.53
CA GLN A 105 20.52 -17.54 -8.44
C GLN A 105 21.29 -18.70 -7.79
N VAL A 106 20.57 -19.73 -7.35
CA VAL A 106 21.12 -21.07 -7.11
C VAL A 106 20.65 -21.93 -8.27
#